data_AF-A0A812U067-F1
#
_entry.id   AF-A0A812U067-F1
#
_cell.length_a   1.000
_cell.length_b   1.000
_cell.length_c   1.000
_cell.angle_alpha   90.00
_cell.angle_beta   90.00
_cell.angle_gamma   90.00
#
_symmetry.space_group_name_H-M   'P 1'
#
loop_
_entity.id
_entity.type
_entity.pdbx_description
1 polymer ?
#
loop_
_entity_poly.entity_id
_entity_poly.type
_entity_poly.pdbx_seq_one_letter_code
_entity_poly.pdbx_strand_id
1 'polypeptide(L)'
;MVRTSCLWYVLLLGETTWGKVYFSETFDDSWANRWTLSTWKDSEKEKMGKWVLSSGRFFADALEDRGLQTAEIMKFYGISAAFEPFSNEGKELFVQYQAKY
;
A
#
# COMPACT_ATOMS: atom_id res chain seq x y z
N MET A 1 10.08 4.64 62.09
CA MET A 1 9.98 3.60 61.05
C MET A 1 9.92 4.28 59.70
N VAL A 2 11.08 4.51 59.08
CA VAL A 2 11.18 5.26 57.81
C VAL A 2 11.02 4.27 56.67
N ARG A 3 9.88 4.29 55.99
CA ARG A 3 9.67 3.52 54.76
C ARG A 3 10.17 4.37 53.60
N THR A 4 11.41 4.15 53.22
CA THR A 4 12.02 4.67 51.99
C THR A 4 11.25 4.07 50.80
N SER A 5 10.37 4.87 50.20
CA SER A 5 9.68 4.53 48.96
C SER A 5 10.62 4.86 47.80
N CYS A 6 11.34 3.86 47.30
CA CYS A 6 12.00 3.93 46.00
C CYS A 6 10.92 3.94 44.92
N LEU A 7 10.46 5.14 44.55
CA LEU A 7 9.76 5.37 43.30
C LEU A 7 10.75 5.17 42.16
N TRP A 8 10.75 3.97 41.60
CA TRP A 8 11.42 3.67 40.34
C TRP A 8 10.77 4.50 39.24
N TYR A 9 11.41 5.60 38.85
CA TYR A 9 11.11 6.25 37.57
C TYR A 9 11.51 5.27 36.46
N VAL A 10 10.53 4.51 35.95
CA VAL A 10 10.69 3.85 34.65
C VAL A 10 10.60 4.96 33.60
N LEU A 11 11.76 5.50 33.25
CA LEU A 11 11.96 6.28 32.03
C LEU A 11 11.74 5.32 30.85
N LEU A 12 10.51 5.31 30.31
CA LEU A 12 10.24 4.78 28.98
C LEU A 12 10.98 5.65 27.98
N LEU A 13 12.22 5.27 27.66
CA LEU A 13 12.91 5.74 26.47
C LEU A 13 12.16 5.14 25.28
N GLY A 14 11.16 5.88 24.78
CA GLY A 14 10.53 5.57 23.51
C GLY A 14 11.55 5.79 22.40
N GLU A 15 12.13 4.72 21.88
CA GLU A 15 12.91 4.79 20.65
C GLU A 15 11.97 5.23 19.53
N THR A 16 12.12 6.47 19.08
CA THR A 16 11.37 6.95 17.92
C THR A 16 12.05 6.38 16.69
N THR A 17 11.52 5.29 16.15
CA THR A 17 11.99 4.74 14.88
C THR A 17 11.39 5.59 13.75
N TRP A 18 12.25 6.21 12.95
CA TRP A 18 11.85 6.98 11.77
C TRP A 18 12.11 6.12 10.53
N GLY A 19 11.05 5.76 9.81
CA GLY A 19 11.14 5.07 8.52
C GLY A 19 10.95 6.06 7.37
N LYS A 20 11.79 5.98 6.33
CA LYS A 20 11.52 6.71 5.08
C LYS A 20 10.45 5.96 4.29
N VAL A 21 9.35 6.63 3.99
CA VAL A 21 8.30 6.11 3.08
C VAL A 21 8.75 6.39 1.64
N TYR A 22 9.02 5.33 0.87
CA TYR A 22 9.41 5.46 -0.54
C TYR A 22 8.21 5.47 -1.50
N PHE A 23 7.14 4.76 -1.12
CA PHE A 23 5.91 4.68 -1.91
C PHE A 23 4.72 4.49 -0.96
N SER A 24 3.62 5.18 -1.25
CA SER A 24 2.34 5.05 -0.56
C SER A 24 1.23 5.38 -1.55
N GLU A 25 0.18 4.57 -1.54
CA GLU A 25 -0.98 4.73 -2.41
C GLU A 25 -2.25 4.43 -1.60
N THR A 26 -3.21 5.34 -1.68
CA THR A 26 -4.52 5.25 -1.01
C THR A 26 -5.68 5.35 -2.00
N PHE A 27 -5.39 5.37 -3.31
CA PHE A 27 -6.34 5.26 -4.42
C PHE A 27 -7.44 6.34 -4.43
N ASP A 28 -7.04 7.60 -4.53
CA ASP A 28 -7.94 8.70 -4.88
C ASP A 28 -8.40 8.66 -6.35
N ASP A 29 -9.28 9.58 -6.75
CA ASP A 29 -9.81 9.67 -8.12
C ASP A 29 -8.74 9.97 -9.18
N SER A 30 -7.54 10.41 -8.77
CA SER A 30 -6.41 10.71 -9.64
C SER A 30 -5.40 9.55 -9.77
N TRP A 31 -5.71 8.36 -9.23
CA TRP A 31 -4.83 7.18 -9.29
C TRP A 31 -4.33 6.87 -10.70
N ALA A 32 -5.16 7.06 -11.73
CA ALA A 32 -4.82 6.77 -13.11
C ALA A 32 -3.64 7.60 -13.64
N ASN A 33 -3.31 8.72 -12.99
CA ASN A 33 -2.14 9.53 -13.32
C ASN A 33 -0.83 8.94 -12.76
N ARG A 34 -0.91 8.15 -11.68
CA ARG A 34 0.24 7.55 -10.99
C ARG A 34 0.56 6.14 -11.48
N TRP A 35 -0.46 5.43 -11.98
CA TRP A 35 -0.35 4.05 -12.41
C TRP A 35 -0.35 3.94 -13.94
N THR A 36 0.56 3.13 -14.47
CA THR A 36 0.71 2.85 -15.90
C THR A 36 0.28 1.42 -16.19
N LEU A 37 -0.66 1.27 -17.13
CA LEU A 37 -1.12 -0.04 -17.60
C LEU A 37 -0.03 -0.69 -18.45
N SER A 38 0.15 -2.01 -18.28
CA SER A 38 1.10 -2.77 -19.07
C SER A 38 0.68 -2.84 -20.55
N THR A 39 1.64 -2.63 -21.45
CA THR A 39 1.48 -2.82 -22.90
C THR A 39 1.79 -4.26 -23.34
N TRP A 40 1.99 -5.16 -22.38
CA TRP A 40 2.27 -6.56 -22.66
C TRP A 40 1.04 -7.19 -23.32
N LYS A 41 1.20 -7.59 -24.59
CA LYS A 41 0.14 -8.09 -25.48
C LYS A 41 -0.86 -7.03 -25.97
N ASP A 42 -0.41 -5.82 -26.27
CA ASP A 42 -1.23 -4.79 -26.92
C ASP A 42 -1.88 -5.21 -28.25
N SER A 43 -1.32 -6.20 -28.95
CA SER A 43 -1.93 -6.81 -30.14
C SER A 43 -3.11 -7.73 -29.80
N GLU A 44 -3.19 -8.22 -28.56
CA GLU A 44 -4.22 -9.11 -28.04
C GLU A 44 -4.97 -8.43 -26.88
N LYS A 45 -5.43 -7.18 -27.07
CA LYS A 45 -6.09 -6.37 -26.01
C LYS A 45 -7.22 -7.09 -25.29
N GLU A 46 -7.92 -7.97 -25.99
CA GLU A 46 -8.97 -8.83 -25.43
C GLU A 46 -8.47 -9.78 -24.35
N LYS A 47 -7.16 -10.00 -24.18
CA LYS A 47 -6.60 -10.80 -23.10
C LYS A 47 -6.24 -9.96 -21.87
N MET A 48 -6.14 -8.64 -22.00
CA MET A 48 -5.83 -7.74 -20.91
C MET A 48 -7.13 -7.26 -20.24
N GLY A 49 -7.18 -7.41 -18.91
CA GLY A 49 -8.33 -7.04 -18.11
C GLY A 49 -8.30 -5.58 -17.69
N LYS A 50 -9.49 -5.03 -17.42
CA LYS A 50 -9.65 -3.65 -16.94
C LYS A 50 -9.54 -3.55 -15.43
N TRP A 51 -8.79 -2.55 -14.99
CA TRP A 51 -8.74 -2.12 -13.60
C TRP A 51 -9.81 -1.07 -13.34
N VAL A 52 -10.52 -1.21 -12.23
CA VAL A 52 -11.53 -0.23 -11.78
C VAL A 52 -11.27 0.18 -10.35
N LEU A 53 -11.55 1.45 -10.03
CA LEU A 53 -11.53 1.93 -8.65
C LEU A 53 -12.83 1.54 -7.96
N SER A 54 -12.75 0.80 -6.86
CA SER A 54 -13.92 0.25 -6.18
C SER A 54 -13.61 -0.12 -4.73
N SER A 55 -14.59 -0.01 -3.85
CA SER A 55 -14.57 -0.55 -2.48
C SER A 55 -15.24 -1.93 -2.37
N GLY A 56 -15.78 -2.44 -3.48
CA GLY A 56 -16.51 -3.69 -3.56
C GLY A 56 -17.94 -3.59 -3.01
N ARG A 57 -18.58 -4.74 -2.78
CA ARG A 57 -19.99 -4.80 -2.33
C ARG A 57 -20.16 -4.50 -0.83
N PHE A 58 -19.18 -4.86 -0.03
CA PHE A 58 -19.22 -4.72 1.43
C PHE A 58 -17.98 -3.96 1.85
N PHE A 59 -18.13 -2.84 2.56
CA PHE A 59 -17.04 -1.98 3.01
C PHE A 59 -17.42 -1.38 4.36
N ALA A 60 -16.42 -0.99 5.15
CA ALA A 60 -16.63 -0.24 6.38
C ALA A 60 -16.74 1.25 6.07
N ASP A 61 -15.85 1.75 5.19
CA ASP A 61 -15.87 3.11 4.68
C ASP A 61 -15.73 3.10 3.16
N ALA A 62 -16.69 3.68 2.45
CA ALA A 62 -16.74 3.62 1.00
C ALA A 62 -15.61 4.37 0.29
N LEU A 63 -15.04 5.40 0.92
CA LEU A 63 -14.01 6.27 0.34
C LEU A 63 -12.61 5.77 0.68
N GLU A 64 -12.39 5.37 1.93
CA GLU A 64 -11.10 4.89 2.43
C GLU A 64 -10.81 3.43 2.02
N ASP A 65 -11.84 2.59 1.89
CA ASP A 65 -11.66 1.19 1.48
C ASP A 65 -11.59 1.03 -0.05
N ARG A 66 -11.43 2.12 -0.81
CA ARG A 66 -11.28 2.04 -2.27
C ARG A 66 -9.91 1.50 -2.63
N GLY A 67 -9.90 0.66 -3.65
CA GLY A 67 -8.67 0.14 -4.23
C GLY A 67 -8.86 -0.27 -5.69
N LEU A 68 -7.80 -0.83 -6.25
CA LEU A 68 -7.85 -1.39 -7.60
C LEU A 68 -8.47 -2.78 -7.59
N GLN A 69 -9.57 -2.91 -8.31
CA GLN A 69 -10.30 -4.17 -8.50
C GLN A 69 -10.15 -4.66 -9.94
N THR A 70 -9.96 -5.97 -10.09
CA THR A 70 -10.04 -6.66 -11.38
C THR A 70 -11.52 -6.84 -11.79
N ALA A 71 -11.92 -6.26 -12.92
CA ALA A 71 -13.33 -6.20 -13.31
C ALA A 71 -13.82 -7.42 -14.13
N GLU A 72 -12.90 -8.19 -14.71
CA GLU A 72 -13.20 -9.20 -15.73
C GLU A 72 -12.59 -10.57 -15.38
N ILE A 73 -13.37 -11.62 -15.61
CA ILE A 73 -12.96 -13.01 -15.41
C ILE A 73 -12.11 -13.48 -16.60
N MET A 74 -11.14 -14.38 -16.35
CA MET A 74 -10.29 -15.00 -17.38
C MET A 74 -9.47 -14.00 -18.22
N LYS A 75 -9.01 -12.91 -17.60
CA LYS A 75 -8.08 -11.95 -18.22
C LYS A 75 -6.74 -11.93 -17.47
N PHE A 76 -5.71 -11.44 -18.15
CA PHE A 76 -4.43 -11.08 -17.55
C PHE A 76 -4.44 -9.63 -17.09
N TYR A 77 -3.73 -9.35 -16.01
CA TYR A 77 -3.66 -8.01 -15.42
C TYR A 77 -2.21 -7.61 -15.22
N GLY A 78 -1.87 -6.40 -15.64
CA GLY A 78 -0.54 -5.83 -15.47
C GLY A 78 -0.63 -4.32 -15.31
N ILE A 79 -0.12 -3.82 -14.20
CA ILE A 79 -0.07 -2.40 -13.89
C ILE A 79 1.14 -2.13 -13.00
N SER A 80 1.73 -0.95 -13.12
CA SER A 80 2.86 -0.53 -12.30
C SER A 80 2.74 0.95 -11.94
N ALA A 81 3.28 1.32 -10.78
CA ALA A 81 3.46 2.70 -10.37
C ALA A 81 4.96 2.97 -10.24
N ALA A 82 5.44 4.05 -10.87
CA ALA A 82 6.81 4.49 -10.71
C ALA A 82 6.96 5.32 -9.43
N PHE A 83 8.10 5.19 -8.77
CA PHE A 83 8.50 5.98 -7.61
C PHE A 83 10.01 6.24 -7.67
N GLU A 84 10.52 7.10 -6.79
CA GLU A 84 11.95 7.42 -6.78
C GLU A 84 12.82 6.17 -6.60
N PRO A 85 13.76 5.90 -7.51
CA PRO A 85 14.69 4.79 -7.34
C PRO A 85 15.46 4.90 -6.03
N PHE A 86 15.56 3.79 -5.30
CA PHE A 86 16.32 3.72 -4.06
C PHE A 86 17.03 2.37 -3.95
N SER A 87 18.02 2.29 -3.05
CA SER A 87 18.67 1.04 -2.64
C SER A 87 18.37 0.78 -1.18
N ASN A 88 18.07 -0.48 -0.85
CA ASN A 88 17.91 -0.96 0.53
C ASN A 88 19.17 -1.68 1.07
N GLU A 89 20.32 -1.56 0.39
CA GLU A 89 21.56 -2.17 0.87
C GLU A 89 21.90 -1.70 2.30
N GLY A 90 22.12 -2.65 3.21
CA GLY A 90 22.39 -2.39 4.63
C GLY A 90 21.21 -1.83 5.43
N LYS A 91 19.99 -1.83 4.87
CA LYS A 91 18.76 -1.35 5.53
C LYS A 91 17.64 -2.38 5.42
N GLU A 92 16.71 -2.34 6.37
CA GLU A 92 15.49 -3.13 6.28
C GLU A 92 14.52 -2.52 5.25
N LEU A 93 13.88 -3.41 4.47
CA LEU A 93 12.86 -3.04 3.49
C LEU A 93 11.54 -3.66 3.90
N PHE A 94 10.51 -2.82 4.02
CA PHE A 94 9.15 -3.24 4.29
C PHE A 94 8.28 -2.96 3.07
N VAL A 95 7.55 -3.98 2.62
CA VAL A 95 6.54 -3.85 1.57
C VAL A 95 5.21 -4.31 2.16
N GLN A 96 4.24 -3.41 2.21
CA GLN A 96 2.92 -3.65 2.78
C GLN A 96 1.85 -3.29 1.77
N TYR A 97 0.85 -4.15 1.66
CA TYR A 97 -0.36 -3.91 0.87
C TYR A 97 -1.54 -4.66 1.52
N GLN A 98 -2.75 -4.29 1.11
CA GLN A 98 -3.98 -4.96 1.51
C GLN A 98 -4.59 -5.65 0.29
N ALA A 99 -5.14 -6.85 0.48
CA ALA A 99 -5.81 -7.61 -0.56
C ALA A 99 -7.13 -8.17 -0.03
N LYS A 100 -8.16 -8.14 -0.89
CA LYS A 100 -9.52 -8.59 -0.60
C LYS A 100 -10.07 -9.30 -1.84
N TYR A 101 -10.66 -10.48 -1.63
CA TYR A 101 -11.15 -11.38 -2.67
C TYR A 101 -12.67 -11.48 -2.64
#